data_AF-A0A7V9TE20-F1
#
_entry.id   AF-A0A7V9TE20-F1
#
_cell.length_a   1.000
_cell.length_b   1.000
_cell.length_c   1.000
_cell.angle_alpha   90.00
_cell.angle_beta   90.00
_cell.angle_gamma   90.00
#
_symmetry.space_group_name_H-M   'P 1'
#
loop_
_entity.id
_entity.type
_entity.pdbx_description
1 polymer ?
#
loop_
_entity_poly.entity_id
_entity_poly.type
_entity_poly.pdbx_seq_one_letter_code
_entity_poly.pdbx_strand_id
1 'polypeptide(L)' 'MTGVVALAAIAVWPFYLFVTFRDSQGIVDVQGGTNHLWWAIGVGLIACLASFLVFSVFLRYDKDNEMHITSV' A
#
# COMPACT_ATOMS: atom_id res chain seq x y z
N MET A 1 8.03 2.78 10.39
CA MET A 1 7.78 1.73 9.36
C MET A 1 6.51 0.93 9.62
N THR A 2 6.11 0.70 10.87
CA THR A 2 4.88 -0.03 11.24
C THR A 2 3.59 0.47 10.60
N GLY A 3 3.42 1.79 10.42
CA GLY A 3 2.22 2.35 9.76
C GLY A 3 2.06 1.94 8.29
N VAL A 4 3.16 1.87 7.54
CA VAL A 4 3.14 1.43 6.13
C VAL A 4 2.83 -0.05 6.02
N VAL A 5 3.40 -0.86 6.90
CA VAL A 5 3.14 -2.31 6.96
C VAL A 5 1.67 -2.58 7.30
N ALA A 6 1.09 -1.81 8.22
CA ALA A 6 -0.34 -1.91 8.53
C ALA A 6 -1.23 -1.56 7.33
N LEU A 7 -0.91 -0.50 6.57
CA LEU A 7 -1.64 -0.15 5.34
C LEU A 7 -1.56 -1.25 4.28
N ALA A 8 -0.39 -1.84 4.10
CA ALA A 8 -0.21 -2.96 3.18
C ALA A 8 -1.03 -4.19 3.61
N ALA A 9 -1.05 -4.51 4.91
CA ALA A 9 -1.87 -5.59 5.45
C ALA A 9 -3.38 -5.33 5.27
N ILE A 10 -3.83 -4.08 5.43
CA ILE A 10 -5.22 -3.69 5.18
C ILE A 10 -5.62 -3.92 3.72
N ALA A 11 -4.71 -3.77 2.75
CA ALA A 11 -5.00 -4.05 1.34
C ALA A 11 -5.25 -5.54 1.04
N VAL A 12 -4.77 -6.46 1.88
CA VAL A 12 -4.98 -7.90 1.72
C VAL A 12 -6.44 -8.27 1.99
N TRP A 13 -7.11 -7.58 2.92
CA TRP A 13 -8.51 -7.83 3.26
C TRP A 13 -9.50 -7.62 2.10
N PRO A 14 -9.54 -6.46 1.40
CA PRO A 14 -10.40 -6.28 0.24
C PRO A 14 -10.00 -7.19 -0.92
N PHE A 15 -8.72 -7.53 -1.08
CA PHE A 15 -8.29 -8.50 -2.09
C PHE A 15 -8.85 -9.91 -1.80
N TYR A 16 -8.83 -10.34 -0.53
CA TYR A 16 -9.42 -11.61 -0.13
C TYR A 16 -10.94 -11.65 -0.40
N LEU A 17 -11.65 -10.57 -0.07
CA LEU A 17 -13.09 -10.44 -0.36
C LEU A 17 -13.39 -10.52 -1.86
N PHE A 18 -12.53 -9.95 -2.70
CA PHE A 18 -12.65 -10.09 -4.15
C PHE A 18 -12.46 -11.53 -4.62
N VAL A 19 -11.39 -12.20 -4.20
CA VAL A 19 -11.05 -13.57 -4.65
C VAL A 19 -12.06 -14.61 -4.15
N THR A 20 -12.69 -14.36 -3.00
CA THR A 20 -13.70 -15.25 -2.42
C THR A 20 -15.14 -14.87 -2.78
N PHE A 21 -15.34 -13.81 -3.55
CA PHE A 21 -16.67 -13.36 -3.95
C PHE A 21 -17.37 -14.44 -4.80
N ARG A 22 -18.60 -14.77 -4.40
CA ARG A 22 -19.46 -15.72 -5.09
C ARG A 22 -20.86 -15.11 -5.25
N ASP A 23 -21.46 -15.35 -6.40
CA ASP A 23 -22.87 -15.03 -6.67
C ASP A 23 -23.81 -15.92 -5.84
N SER A 24 -25.10 -15.58 -5.79
CA SER A 24 -26.22 -16.34 -5.26
C SER A 24 -26.26 -17.83 -5.65
N GLN A 25 -25.68 -18.21 -6.78
CA GLN A 25 -25.55 -19.61 -7.22
C GLN A 25 -24.28 -20.31 -6.68
N GLY A 26 -23.48 -19.63 -5.86
CA GLY A 26 -22.21 -20.14 -5.31
C GLY A 26 -21.06 -20.18 -6.33
N ILE A 27 -21.27 -19.64 -7.53
CA ILE A 27 -20.28 -19.51 -8.60
C ILE A 27 -19.42 -18.27 -8.36
N VAL A 28 -18.13 -18.37 -8.67
CA VAL A 28 -17.21 -17.22 -8.60
C VAL A 28 -17.71 -16.12 -9.55
N ASP A 29 -18.03 -14.96 -8.99
CA ASP A 29 -18.49 -13.79 -9.74
C ASP A 29 -17.47 -12.66 -9.64
N VAL A 30 -16.64 -12.56 -10.67
CA VAL A 30 -15.60 -11.55 -10.79
C VAL A 30 -16.20 -10.15 -10.98
N GLN A 31 -17.43 -10.07 -11.51
CA GLN A 31 -18.10 -8.82 -11.83
C GLN A 31 -18.66 -8.17 -10.55
N GLY A 32 -19.35 -8.92 -9.69
CA GLY A 32 -19.83 -8.44 -8.40
C GLY A 32 -18.71 -8.06 -7.42
N GLY A 33 -17.57 -8.76 -7.49
CA GLY A 33 -16.40 -8.47 -6.64
C GLY A 33 -15.58 -7.25 -7.06
N THR A 34 -15.79 -6.67 -8.25
CA THR A 34 -14.91 -5.64 -8.84
C THR A 34 -14.70 -4.41 -7.95
N ASN A 35 -15.71 -4.02 -7.17
CA ASN A 35 -15.57 -2.89 -6.24
C ASN A 35 -14.51 -3.17 -5.14
N HIS A 36 -14.45 -4.40 -4.64
CA HIS A 36 -13.43 -4.81 -3.66
C HIS A 36 -12.02 -4.80 -4.25
N LEU A 37 -11.88 -5.18 -5.53
CA LEU A 37 -10.61 -5.12 -6.24
C LEU A 37 -10.09 -3.67 -6.33
N TRP A 38 -10.95 -2.71 -6.69
CA TRP A 38 -10.55 -1.31 -6.77
C TRP A 38 -10.14 -0.73 -5.41
N TRP A 39 -10.80 -1.13 -4.33
CA TRP A 39 -10.36 -0.78 -2.98
C TRP A 39 -8.99 -1.34 -2.65
N ALA A 40 -8.73 -2.61 -2.99
CA ALA A 40 -7.41 -3.24 -2.76
C ALA A 40 -6.30 -2.51 -3.53
N ILE A 41 -6.54 -2.20 -4.80
CA ILE A 41 -5.61 -1.43 -5.65
C ILE A 41 -5.37 -0.04 -5.06
N GLY A 42 -6.43 0.68 -4.69
CA GLY A 42 -6.33 2.02 -4.12
C GLY A 42 -5.50 2.07 -2.84
N VAL A 43 -5.79 1.19 -1.88
CA VAL A 43 -5.02 1.10 -0.62
C VAL A 43 -3.57 0.69 -0.89
N GLY A 44 -3.34 -0.24 -1.82
CA GLY A 44 -1.99 -0.65 -2.22
C GLY A 44 -1.17 0.51 -2.79
N LEU A 45 -1.75 1.31 -3.69
CA LEU A 45 -1.07 2.49 -4.25
C LEU A 45 -0.76 3.53 -3.17
N ILE A 46 -1.67 3.76 -2.23
CA ILE A 46 -1.44 4.67 -1.09
C ILE A 46 -0.29 4.17 -0.22
N ALA A 47 -0.22 2.87 0.07
CA ALA A 47 0.88 2.29 0.84
C ALA A 47 2.24 2.45 0.12
N CYS A 48 2.27 2.26 -1.20
CA CYS A 48 3.46 2.49 -2.02
C CYS A 48 3.90 3.96 -2.00
N LEU A 49 2.97 4.89 -2.18
CA LEU A 49 3.25 6.34 -2.12
C LEU A 49 3.75 6.75 -0.73
N ALA A 50 3.11 6.26 0.32
CA ALA A 50 3.52 6.53 1.70
C ALA A 50 4.94 6.01 1.97
N SER A 51 5.25 4.79 1.51
CA SER A 51 6.60 4.23 1.57
C SER A 51 7.61 5.13 0.87
N PHE A 52 7.32 5.48 -0.39
CA PHE A 52 8.21 6.30 -1.21
C PHE A 52 8.49 7.65 -0.56
N LEU A 53 7.47 8.33 -0.04
CA LEU A 53 7.61 9.62 0.64
C LEU A 53 8.44 9.49 1.92
N VAL A 54 8.17 8.48 2.74
CA VAL A 54 8.93 8.20 3.97
C VAL A 54 10.40 7.99 3.64
N PHE A 55 10.72 7.05 2.73
CA PHE A 55 12.10 6.80 2.33
C PHE A 55 12.76 8.03 1.69
N SER A 56 12.06 8.78 0.85
CA SER A 56 12.59 9.99 0.21
C SER A 56 12.96 11.07 1.22
N VAL A 57 12.12 11.28 2.24
CA VAL A 57 12.40 12.26 3.31
C VAL A 57 13.58 11.81 4.16
N PHE A 58 13.61 10.55 4.59
CA PHE A 58 14.71 10.03 5.39
C PHE A 58 16.05 10.04 4.63
N LEU A 59 16.07 9.63 3.37
CA LEU A 59 17.29 9.67 2.53
C LEU A 59 17.77 11.11 2.28
N ARG A 60 16.85 12.07 2.11
CA ARG A 60 17.22 13.49 1.99
C ARG A 60 17.77 14.04 3.30
N TYR A 61 17.14 13.70 4.43
CA TYR A 61 17.60 14.12 5.75
C TYR A 61 19.01 13.61 6.04
N ASP A 62 19.30 12.34 5.74
CA ASP A 62 20.63 11.76 5.93
C ASP A 62 21.68 12.48 5.08
N LYS A 63 21.39 12.67 3.78
CA LYS A 63 22.27 13.38 2.85
C LYS A 63 22.52 14.85 3.24
N ASP A 64 21.53 15.53 3.83
CA ASP A 64 21.68 16.93 4.25
C ASP A 64 22.44 17.07 5.58
N ASN A 65 22.37 16.07 6.47
CA ASN A 65 23.17 16.03 7.71
C ASN A 65 24.62 15.61 7.48
N GLU A 66 24.91 14.76 6.50
CA GLU A 66 26.30 14.37 6.16
C GLU A 66 27.12 15.55 5.58
N MET A 67 26.50 16.48 4.86
CA MET A 67 27.20 17.64 4.27
C MET A 67 27.77 18.63 5.30
N HIS A 68 27.33 18.57 6.56
CA HIS A 68 27.85 19.41 7.63
C HIS A 68 29.15 18.87 8.28
N ILE A 69 29.53 17.61 7.99
CA ILE A 69 30.76 17.01 8.55
C ILE A 69 31.98 17.23 7.63
N THR A 70 31.77 17.48 6.33
CA THR A 70 32.87 17.67 5.36
C THR A 70 33.20 19.13 5.04
N SER A 71 32.50 20.12 5.63
CA SER A 71 32.86 21.53 5.49
C SER A 71 34.01 21.88 6.44
N VAL A 72 35.22 21.54 6.03
CA VAL A 72 36.47 22.12 6.54
C VAL A 72 36.85 23.36 5.74
#